data_AF-G5LJ47-F1
#
_entry.id   AF-G5LJ47-F1
#
_cell.length_a   1.000
_cell.length_b   1.000
_cell.length_c   1.000
_cell.angle_alpha   90.00
_cell.angle_beta   90.00
_cell.angle_gamma   90.00
#
_symmetry.space_group_name_H-M   'P 1'
#
loop_
_entity.id
_entity.type
_entity.pdbx_description
1 polymer ?
#
loop_
_entity_poly.entity_id
_entity_poly.type
_entity_poly.pdbx_seq_one_letter_code
_entity_poly.pdbx_strand_id
1 'polypeptide(L)' 'MAGSNVALHVNNLFDREYVASCFQTYGCFWGAERQVVATATFRF' A
#
# COMPACT_ATOMS: atom_id res chain seq x y z
N MET A 1 10.30 -20.85 -22.59
CA MET A 1 10.00 -19.45 -22.24
C MET A 1 9.45 -19.44 -20.83
N ALA A 2 10.05 -18.68 -19.91
CA ALA A 2 9.53 -18.49 -18.56
C ALA A 2 9.57 -16.99 -18.26
N GLY A 3 8.43 -16.41 -17.89
CA GLY A 3 8.32 -14.96 -17.66
C GLY A 3 7.05 -14.53 -16.91
N SER A 4 6.18 -15.48 -16.55
CA SER A 4 5.07 -15.26 -15.63
C SER A 4 5.59 -15.30 -14.19
N ASN A 5 5.04 -14.48 -13.31
CA ASN A 5 5.43 -14.41 -11.91
C ASN A 5 4.24 -14.10 -11.00
N VAL A 6 4.41 -14.40 -9.71
CA VAL A 6 3.50 -14.03 -8.64
C VAL A 6 4.27 -13.17 -7.64
N ALA A 7 3.63 -12.14 -7.11
CA ALA A 7 4.20 -11.24 -6.12
C ALA A 7 3.17 -10.91 -5.04
N LEU A 8 3.69 -10.56 -3.85
CA LEU A 8 2.90 -10.08 -2.74
C LEU A 8 3.49 -8.74 -2.27
N HIS A 9 2.68 -7.70 -2.30
CA HIS A 9 3.04 -6.33 -1.95
C HIS A 9 2.34 -5.94 -0.67
N VAL A 10 3.09 -5.33 0.26
CA VAL A 10 2.53 -4.80 1.51
C VAL A 10 2.97 -3.36 1.68
N ASN A 11 2.00 -2.45 1.80
CA ASN A 11 2.23 -1.05 2.16
C ASN A 11 1.84 -0.85 3.63
N ASN A 12 2.60 -0.03 4.35
CA ASN A 12 2.46 0.17 5.79
C ASN A 12 2.47 -1.18 6.57
N LEU A 13 3.59 -1.91 6.46
CA LEU A 13 3.75 -3.28 6.96
C LEU A 13 3.36 -3.47 8.44
N PHE A 14 3.72 -2.49 9.27
CA PHE A 14 3.46 -2.53 10.70
C PHE A 14 2.11 -1.94 11.10
N ASP A 15 1.25 -1.62 10.13
CA ASP A 15 -0.08 -1.04 10.37
C ASP A 15 -0.03 0.19 11.27
N ARG A 16 0.91 1.08 10.97
CA ARG A 16 1.06 2.30 11.73
C ARG A 16 -0.13 3.20 11.46
N GLU A 17 -0.79 3.64 12.52
CA GLU A 17 -1.72 4.76 12.47
C GLU A 17 -0.94 6.08 12.58
N TYR A 18 -1.13 6.99 11.63
CA TYR A 18 -0.44 8.28 11.61
C TYR A 18 -1.22 9.32 10.82
N VAL A 19 -1.12 10.58 11.23
CA VAL A 19 -1.61 11.72 10.43
C VAL A 19 -0.59 12.01 9.33
N ALA A 20 -1.01 12.01 8.07
CA ALA A 20 -0.12 12.24 6.95
C ALA A 20 0.23 13.72 6.80
N SER A 21 -0.78 14.59 6.89
CA SER A 21 -0.62 16.04 6.80
C SER A 21 -1.81 16.77 7.40
N CYS A 22 -1.60 18.04 7.74
CA CYS A 22 -2.65 18.97 8.12
C CYS A 22 -2.46 20.26 7.32
N PHE A 23 -3.54 20.81 6.77
CA PHE A 23 -3.49 22.12 6.10
C PHE A 23 -3.85 23.27 7.06
N GLN A 24 -4.54 22.95 8.16
CA GLN A 24 -4.88 23.88 9.24
C GLN A 24 -5.16 23.08 10.53
N THR A 25 -5.28 23.74 11.68
CA THR A 25 -5.56 23.12 12.98
C THR A 25 -6.82 22.24 13.03
N TYR A 26 -7.82 22.53 12.19
CA TYR A 26 -9.08 21.78 12.11
C TYR A 26 -9.15 20.84 10.90
N GLY A 27 -8.08 20.74 10.11
CA GLY A 27 -8.08 20.07 8.82
C GLY A 27 -6.85 19.18 8.66
N CYS A 28 -6.96 17.95 9.14
CA CYS A 28 -5.93 16.91 9.04
C CYS A 28 -6.45 15.70 8.28
N PHE A 29 -5.52 15.01 7.59
CA PHE A 29 -5.80 13.80 6.84
C PHE A 29 -4.99 12.64 7.41
N TRP A 30 -5.67 11.53 7.71
CA TRP A 30 -5.02 10.28 8.09
C TRP A 30 -4.20 9.72 6.93
N GLY A 31 -3.04 9.14 7.27
CA GLY A 31 -2.26 8.35 6.34
C GLY A 31 -2.96 7.05 5.96
N ALA A 32 -2.53 6.44 4.87
CA ALA A 32 -3.08 5.17 4.44
C ALA A 32 -2.76 4.06 5.45
N GLU A 33 -3.79 3.30 5.82
CA GLU A 33 -3.67 2.08 6.62
C GLU A 33 -2.92 0.97 5.85
N ARG A 34 -2.65 -0.16 6.51
CA ARG A 34 -1.99 -1.29 5.86
C ARG A 34 -2.79 -1.80 4.66
N GLN A 35 -2.09 -1.94 3.54
CA GLN A 35 -2.65 -2.50 2.32
C GLN A 35 -1.84 -3.72 1.88
N VAL A 36 -2.52 -4.83 1.61
CA VAL A 36 -1.90 -6.08 1.14
C VAL A 36 -2.48 -6.43 -0.23
N VAL A 37 -1.62 -6.57 -1.23
CA VAL A 37 -2.03 -6.89 -2.61
C VAL A 37 -1.24 -8.09 -3.11
N ALA A 38 -1.94 -9.13 -3.55
CA ALA A 38 -1.36 -10.24 -4.30
C ALA A 38 -1.53 -10.00 -5.80
N THR A 39 -0.47 -10.19 -6.58
CA THR A 39 -0.48 -9.96 -8.03
C THR A 39 0.07 -11.17 -8.75
N ALA A 40 -0.66 -11.60 -9.78
CA ALA A 40 -0.19 -12.61 -10.72
C ALA A 40 -0.08 -11.96 -12.10
N THR A 41 1.12 -12.04 -12.69
CA THR A 41 1.40 -11.50 -14.03
C THR A 41 1.74 -12.64 -14.96
N PHE A 42 0.96 -12.78 -16.03
CA PHE A 42 1.10 -13.86 -17.00
C PHE A 42 1.66 -13.35 -18.32
N ARG A 43 2.57 -14.13 -18.93
CA ARG A 43 3.02 -13.94 -20.31
C ARG A 43 2.77 -15.23 -21.10
N PHE A 44 2.07 -15.10 -22.22
CA PHE A 44 1.67 -16.20 -23.11
C PHE A 44 2.43 -16.12 -24.43
#